data_AF-A0A454VY12-F1
#
_entry.id   AF-A0A454VY12-F1
#
_cell.length_a   1.000
_cell.length_b   1.000
_cell.length_c   1.000
_cell.angle_alpha   90.00
_cell.angle_beta   90.00
_cell.angle_gamma   90.00
#
_symmetry.space_group_name_H-M   'P 1'
#
loop_
_entity.id
_entity.type
_entity.pdbx_description
1 polymer ?
#
loop_
_entity_poly.entity_id
_entity_poly.type
_entity_poly.pdbx_seq_one_letter_code
_entity_poly.pdbx_strand_id
1 'polypeptide(L)' 'MAQWTSAVGPAQLARQLQAQQARPAVPGARKPPAYRALADGIRLLVLEGRVPVAARLPA' A
#
# COMPACT_ATOMS: atom_id res chain seq x y z
N MET A 1 6.69 9.94 21.42
CA MET A 1 7.11 8.66 20.79
C MET A 1 5.89 8.10 20.07
N ALA A 2 5.94 7.81 18.77
CA ALA A 2 4.83 7.15 18.10
C ALA A 2 4.70 5.73 18.66
N GLN A 3 3.59 5.42 19.35
CA GLN A 3 3.33 4.09 19.87
C GLN A 3 2.81 3.20 18.74
N TRP A 4 3.60 2.21 18.34
CA TRP A 4 3.18 1.20 17.37
C TRP A 4 2.30 0.17 18.07
N THR A 5 1.08 -0.04 17.57
CA THR A 5 0.09 -0.93 18.21
C THR A 5 -0.07 -2.26 17.49
N SER A 6 0.44 -2.37 16.26
CA SER A 6 0.38 -3.57 15.43
C SER A 6 1.53 -3.60 14.42
N ALA A 7 1.74 -4.74 13.77
CA ALA A 7 2.73 -4.90 12.70
C ALA A 7 2.08 -5.59 11.50
N VAL A 8 2.37 -5.10 10.29
CA VAL A 8 1.93 -5.71 9.03
C VAL A 8 3.10 -6.49 8.42
N GLY A 9 2.84 -7.76 8.10
CA GLY A 9 3.85 -8.62 7.47
C GLY A 9 4.05 -8.30 5.97
N PRO A 10 5.27 -8.47 5.42
CA PRO A 10 5.56 -8.18 4.02
C PRO A 10 4.69 -8.98 3.04
N ALA A 11 4.47 -10.28 3.32
CA ALA A 11 3.62 -11.12 2.48
C ALA A 11 2.14 -10.74 2.53
N GLN A 12 1.65 -10.20 3.66
CA GLN A 12 0.28 -9.70 3.77
C GLN A 12 0.11 -8.41 2.97
N LEU A 13 1.05 -7.48 3.14
CA LEU A 13 1.05 -6.20 2.43
C LEU A 13 1.13 -6.41 0.90
N ALA A 14 2.03 -7.29 0.44
CA ALA A 14 2.17 -7.60 -0.98
C ALA A 14 0.87 -8.14 -1.59
N ARG A 15 0.18 -9.06 -0.89
CA ARG A 15 -1.11 -9.60 -1.33
C ARG A 15 -2.19 -8.51 -1.42
N GLN A 16 -2.25 -7.62 -0.44
CA GLN A 16 -3.20 -6.51 -0.42
C GLN A 16 -2.94 -5.51 -1.55
N LEU A 17 -1.67 -5.16 -1.80
CA LEU A 17 -1.28 -4.27 -2.89
C LEU A 17 -1.57 -4.89 -4.27
N GLN A 18 -1.31 -6.18 -4.44
CA GLN A 18 -1.64 -6.90 -5.68
C GLN A 18 -3.15 -6.95 -5.94
N ALA A 19 -3.95 -7.17 -4.89
CA ALA A 19 -5.41 -7.15 -5.00
C ALA A 19 -5.95 -5.78 -5.46
N GLN A 20 -5.27 -4.68 -5.12
CA GLN A 20 -5.63 -3.32 -5.56
C GLN A 20 -5.17 -2.99 -6.98
N GLN A 21 -4.10 -3.61 -7.48
CA GLN A 21 -3.49 -3.31 -8.79
C GLN A 21 -4.29 -3.84 -10.00
N ALA A 22 -5.47 -4.42 -9.80
CA ALA A 22 -6.32 -4.93 -10.88
C ALA A 22 -6.80 -3.85 -11.89
N ARG A 23 -6.51 -2.57 -11.66
CA ARG A 23 -6.82 -1.50 -12.63
C ARG A 23 -5.70 -1.41 -13.68
N PRO A 24 -5.95 -1.79 -14.95
CA PRO A 24 -4.95 -1.62 -16.00
C PRO A 24 -4.61 -0.13 -16.17
N ALA A 25 -3.32 0.17 -16.25
CA ALA A 25 -2.85 1.52 -16.56
C ALA A 25 -3.40 1.94 -17.93
N VAL A 26 -3.92 3.17 -18.02
CA VAL A 26 -4.47 3.72 -19.26
C VAL A 26 -3.37 3.70 -20.34
N PRO A 27 -3.60 3.07 -21.50
CA PRO A 27 -2.64 3.10 -22.61
C PRO A 27 -2.33 4.57 -23.00
N GLY A 28 -1.04 4.93 -23.03
CA GLY A 28 -0.59 6.28 -23.39
C GLY A 28 -0.30 7.23 -22.22
N ALA A 29 -0.65 6.87 -20.98
CA ALA A 29 -0.23 7.62 -19.80
C ALA A 29 1.23 7.28 -19.42
N ARG A 30 2.03 8.30 -19.09
CA ARG A 30 3.40 8.10 -18.59
C ARG A 30 3.32 7.28 -17.29
N LYS A 31 3.93 6.09 -17.29
CA LYS A 31 3.96 5.20 -16.12
C LYS A 31 4.52 5.97 -14.92
N PRO A 32 3.79 6.08 -13.80
CA PRO A 32 4.30 6.77 -12.63
C PRO A 32 5.53 6.05 -12.07
N PRO A 33 6.42 6.75 -11.36
CA PRO A 33 7.51 6.12 -10.64
C PRO A 33 7.02 5.01 -9.71
N ALA A 34 7.78 3.92 -9.59
CA ALA A 34 7.37 2.75 -8.80
C ALA A 34 7.05 3.09 -7.34
N TYR A 35 7.84 3.98 -6.71
CA TYR A 35 7.60 4.42 -5.34
C TYR A 35 6.27 5.18 -5.19
N ARG A 36 5.81 5.87 -6.25
CA ARG A 36 4.56 6.64 -6.22
C ARG A 36 3.35 5.71 -6.25
N ALA A 37 3.36 4.73 -7.14
CA ALA A 37 2.32 3.70 -7.19
C ALA A 37 2.25 2.90 -5.88
N LEU A 38 3.40 2.62 -5.25
CA LEU A 38 3.47 1.99 -3.94
C LEU A 38 2.82 2.86 -2.84
N ALA A 39 3.21 4.13 -2.77
CA ALA A 39 2.67 5.06 -1.78
C ALA A 39 1.15 5.26 -1.93
N ASP A 40 0.67 5.35 -3.17
CA ASP A 40 -0.76 5.48 -3.47
C ASP A 40 -1.54 4.23 -3.06
N GLY A 41 -1.01 3.02 -3.29
CA GLY A 41 -1.59 1.77 -2.82
C GLY A 41 -1.66 1.68 -1.28
N ILE A 42 -0.57 2.05 -0.59
CA ILE A 42 -0.56 2.10 0.89
C ILE A 42 -1.59 3.10 1.40
N ARG A 43 -1.69 4.28 0.79
CA ARG A 43 -2.70 5.29 1.15
C ARG A 43 -4.11 4.74 1.02
N LEU A 44 -4.41 4.01 -0.06
CA LEU A 44 -5.70 3.37 -0.27
C LEU A 44 -5.99 2.32 0.81
N LEU A 45 -5.01 1.46 1.15
CA LEU A 45 -5.17 0.46 2.21
C LEU A 45 -5.46 1.06 3.59
N VAL A 46 -4.85 2.20 3.93
CA VAL A 46 -5.10 2.91 5.19
C VAL A 46 -6.51 3.50 5.21
N LEU A 47 -6.93 4.13 4.10
CA LEU A 47 -8.27 4.72 3.97
C LEU A 47 -9.37 3.65 4.02
N GLU A 48 -9.11 2.47 3.48
CA GLU A 48 -10.01 1.31 3.53
C GLU A 48 -9.98 0.56 4.88
N GLY A 49 -9.12 0.97 5.83
CA GLY A 49 -8.95 0.30 7.13
C GLY A 49 -8.27 -1.07 7.06
N ARG A 50 -7.71 -1.43 5.89
CA ARG A 50 -7.00 -2.70 5.65
C ARG A 50 -5.58 -2.71 6.21
N VAL A 51 -4.99 -1.53 6.39
CA VAL A 51 -3.76 -1.29 7.13
C VAL A 51 -4.09 -0.36 8.31
N PRO A 52 -3.96 -0.81 9.57
CA PRO A 52 -4.28 0.02 10.72
C PRO A 52 -3.36 1.25 10.84
N VAL A 53 -3.92 2.34 11.36
CA VAL A 53 -3.13 3.49 11.79
C VAL A 53 -2.23 3.04 12.96
N ALA A 54 -0.98 3.51 12.97
CA ALA A 54 0.07 3.07 13.90
C ALA A 54 0.52 1.60 13.73
N ALA A 55 0.22 0.97 12.59
CA ALA A 55 0.82 -0.31 12.23
C ALA A 55 2.25 -0.12 11.69
N ARG A 56 3.18 -0.91 12.20
CA ARG A 56 4.56 -0.95 11.69
C ARG A 56 4.57 -1.64 10.33
N LEU A 57 5.11 -0.95 9.33
CA LEU A 57 5.32 -1.49 8.00
C LEU A 57 6.68 -2.21 7.91
N PRO A 58 6.82 -3.20 7.01
CA PRO A 58 8.11 -3.83 6.74
C PRO A 58 9.10 -2.80 6.18
N ALA A 59 10.38 -2.94 6.57
CA ALA A 59 11.49 -2.16 6.04
C ALA A 59 12.11 -2.82 4.81
#